data_AF-C7XPK3-F1
#
_entry.id   AF-C7XPK3-F1
#
_cell.length_a   1.000
_cell.length_b   1.000
_cell.length_c   1.000
_cell.angle_alpha   90.00
_cell.angle_beta   90.00
_cell.angle_gamma   90.00
#
_symmetry.space_group_name_H-M   'P 1'
#
loop_
_entity.id
_entity.type
_entity.pdbx_description
1 polymer ?
#
loop_
_entity_poly.entity_id
_entity_poly.type
_entity_poly.pdbx_seq_one_letter_code
_entity_poly.pdbx_strand_id
1 'polypeptide(L)'
;MKLIYKIPINIDKKHLSLNKIYAGVHWAKRKKDKDEIWLLVRSVVGMQKPLEKPVKIKMSFNSELDVSNHGYLFKMIEDSLVKCKLLNDDNGEFVKQIIMEKQKEFKGVIVEVEELQ
;
A
#
# COMPACT_ATOMS: atom_id res chain seq x y z
N MET A 1 4.91 18.11 3.64
CA MET A 1 3.55 18.03 3.06
C MET A 1 2.85 16.74 3.48
N LYS A 2 1.50 16.68 3.47
CA LYS A 2 0.73 15.45 3.72
C LYS A 2 -0.31 15.20 2.62
N LEU A 3 -0.32 13.99 2.08
CA LEU A 3 -1.24 13.54 1.04
C LEU A 3 -2.06 12.35 1.55
N ILE A 4 -3.33 12.27 1.16
CA ILE A 4 -4.25 11.22 1.60
C ILE A 4 -5.00 10.65 0.39
N TYR A 5 -4.96 9.33 0.24
CA TYR A 5 -5.64 8.60 -0.82
C TYR A 5 -6.53 7.50 -0.23
N LYS A 6 -7.73 7.32 -0.79
CA LYS A 6 -8.67 6.27 -0.39
C LYS A 6 -8.73 5.22 -1.50
N ILE A 7 -8.07 4.08 -1.32
CA ILE A 7 -7.96 3.01 -2.31
C ILE A 7 -9.12 2.02 -2.10
N PRO A 8 -10.14 1.98 -2.99
CA PRO A 8 -11.34 1.18 -2.78
C PRO A 8 -11.06 -0.29 -3.11
N ILE A 9 -10.64 -1.04 -2.10
CA ILE A 9 -10.26 -2.45 -2.26
C ILE A 9 -10.99 -3.33 -1.26
N ASN A 10 -11.42 -4.50 -1.70
CA ASN A 10 -11.97 -5.51 -0.81
C ASN A 10 -10.83 -6.38 -0.26
N ILE A 11 -10.73 -6.48 1.07
CA ILE A 11 -9.65 -7.21 1.75
C ILE A 11 -10.26 -8.34 2.55
N ASP A 12 -10.00 -9.58 2.14
CA ASP A 12 -10.50 -10.76 2.83
C ASP A 12 -9.39 -11.79 3.12
N LYS A 13 -9.71 -12.86 3.84
CA LYS A 13 -8.73 -13.87 4.26
C LYS A 13 -8.08 -14.61 3.08
N LYS A 14 -8.77 -14.72 1.95
CA LYS A 14 -8.36 -15.50 0.77
C LYS A 14 -7.57 -14.64 -0.22
N HIS A 15 -7.71 -13.33 -0.15
CA HIS A 15 -7.13 -12.38 -1.08
C HIS A 15 -6.27 -11.35 -0.33
N LEU A 16 -5.03 -11.15 -0.78
CA LEU A 16 -4.16 -10.04 -0.33
C LEU A 16 -3.69 -10.12 1.15
N SER A 17 -3.59 -11.32 1.73
CA SER A 17 -3.03 -11.55 3.08
C SER A 17 -1.63 -12.15 3.04
N LEU A 18 -0.81 -11.93 4.09
CA LEU A 18 0.47 -12.64 4.24
C LEU A 18 0.26 -14.15 4.46
N ASN A 19 -0.79 -14.55 5.19
CA ASN A 19 -1.14 -15.96 5.36
C ASN A 19 -1.26 -16.70 4.02
N LYS A 20 -1.85 -16.06 3.00
CA LYS A 20 -1.91 -16.60 1.63
C LYS A 20 -0.51 -16.82 1.05
N ILE A 21 0.44 -15.92 1.30
CA ILE A 21 1.81 -16.04 0.80
C ILE A 21 2.54 -17.19 1.49
N TYR A 22 2.42 -17.30 2.82
CA TYR A 22 3.01 -18.39 3.58
C TYR A 22 2.42 -19.76 3.22
N ALA A 23 1.18 -19.83 2.74
CA ALA A 23 0.58 -21.04 2.20
C ALA A 23 1.16 -21.48 0.82
N GLY A 24 2.17 -20.79 0.29
CA GLY A 24 2.90 -21.23 -0.90
C GLY A 24 2.30 -20.78 -2.23
N VAL A 25 1.62 -19.63 -2.28
CA VAL A 25 0.99 -19.16 -3.52
C VAL A 25 1.99 -18.97 -4.67
N HIS A 26 1.65 -19.59 -5.80
CA HIS A 26 2.44 -19.57 -7.03
C HIS A 26 2.77 -18.13 -7.48
N TRP A 27 4.01 -17.92 -7.94
CA TRP A 27 4.53 -16.59 -8.31
C TRP A 27 3.68 -15.89 -9.37
N ALA A 28 3.09 -16.63 -10.31
CA ALA A 28 2.24 -16.05 -11.35
C ALA A 28 0.98 -15.40 -10.77
N LYS A 29 0.41 -15.98 -9.69
CA LYS A 29 -0.74 -15.38 -9.00
C LYS A 29 -0.31 -14.15 -8.20
N ARG A 30 0.87 -14.16 -7.58
CA ARG A 30 1.45 -12.99 -6.91
C ARG A 30 1.68 -11.84 -7.88
N LYS A 31 2.19 -12.13 -9.08
CA LYS A 31 2.35 -11.14 -10.16
C LYS A 31 1.00 -10.54 -10.57
N LYS A 32 -0.02 -11.38 -10.79
CA LYS A 32 -1.38 -10.91 -11.10
C LYS A 32 -1.94 -9.98 -10.02
N ASP A 33 -1.81 -10.37 -8.75
CA ASP A 33 -2.24 -9.53 -7.64
C ASP A 33 -1.49 -8.17 -7.67
N LYS A 34 -0.15 -8.16 -7.87
CA LYS A 34 0.66 -6.94 -7.97
C LYS A 34 0.20 -6.02 -9.12
N ASP A 35 -0.07 -6.58 -10.29
CA ASP A 35 -0.50 -5.81 -11.46
C ASP A 35 -1.91 -5.20 -11.26
N GLU A 36 -2.84 -5.94 -10.65
CA GLU A 36 -4.18 -5.46 -10.30
C GLU A 36 -4.12 -4.32 -9.27
N ILE A 37 -3.31 -4.46 -8.22
CA ILE A 37 -3.12 -3.41 -7.21
C ILE A 37 -2.51 -2.15 -7.84
N TRP A 38 -1.50 -2.31 -8.70
CA TRP A 38 -0.87 -1.17 -9.36
C TRP A 38 -1.86 -0.38 -10.22
N LEU A 39 -2.69 -1.06 -11.01
CA LEU A 39 -3.72 -0.39 -11.82
C LEU A 39 -4.73 0.36 -10.95
N LEU A 40 -5.17 -0.26 -9.84
CA LEU A 40 -6.11 0.37 -8.92
C LEU A 40 -5.49 1.60 -8.25
N VAL A 41 -4.29 1.49 -7.70
CA VAL A 41 -3.57 2.61 -7.07
C VAL A 41 -3.35 3.74 -8.08
N ARG A 42 -2.91 3.41 -9.30
CA ARG A 42 -2.70 4.40 -10.37
C ARG A 42 -4.00 5.13 -10.74
N SER A 43 -5.15 4.46 -10.72
CA SER A 43 -6.44 5.10 -11.01
C SER A 43 -6.86 6.14 -9.96
N VAL A 44 -6.40 5.99 -8.71
CA VAL A 44 -6.73 6.91 -7.60
C VAL A 44 -5.65 7.98 -7.42
N VAL A 45 -4.39 7.59 -7.48
CA VAL A 45 -3.23 8.47 -7.23
C VAL A 45 -2.86 9.25 -8.49
N GLY A 46 -3.00 8.66 -9.68
CA GLY A 46 -2.49 9.23 -10.93
C GLY A 46 -0.96 9.27 -10.99
N MET A 47 -0.41 9.93 -12.01
CA MET A 47 1.02 10.23 -12.06
C MET A 47 1.30 11.50 -11.26
N GLN A 48 2.31 11.44 -10.39
CA GLN A 48 2.68 12.51 -9.48
C GLN A 48 4.08 13.07 -9.82
N LYS A 49 4.43 14.17 -9.17
CA LYS A 49 5.83 14.59 -9.02
C LYS A 49 6.39 13.96 -7.73
N PRO A 50 7.67 13.56 -7.72
CA PRO A 50 8.26 12.94 -6.55
C PRO A 50 8.33 13.93 -5.39
N LEU A 51 8.05 13.42 -4.19
CA LEU A 51 8.32 14.13 -2.95
C LEU A 51 9.83 14.31 -2.77
N GLU A 52 10.21 15.47 -2.24
CA GLU A 52 11.62 15.86 -2.14
C GLU A 52 12.24 15.39 -0.81
N LYS A 53 11.41 15.24 0.22
CA LYS A 53 11.85 14.80 1.54
C LYS A 53 11.51 13.33 1.82
N PRO A 54 12.26 12.66 2.71
CA PRO A 54 11.89 11.35 3.21
C PRO A 54 10.50 11.37 3.84
N VAL A 55 9.77 10.26 3.74
CA VAL A 55 8.37 10.16 4.13
C VAL A 55 8.12 9.15 5.23
N LYS A 56 6.99 9.36 5.90
CA LYS A 56 6.25 8.36 6.65
C LYS A 56 5.04 7.91 5.83
N ILE A 57 4.83 6.61 5.71
CA ILE A 57 3.66 6.02 5.05
C ILE A 57 2.77 5.37 6.11
N LYS A 58 1.53 5.80 6.22
CA LYS A 58 0.52 5.15 7.06
C LYS A 58 -0.56 4.53 6.18
N MET A 59 -0.87 3.26 6.42
CA MET A 59 -1.97 2.57 5.77
C MET A 59 -2.95 2.04 6.83
N SER A 60 -4.18 2.51 6.74
CA SER A 60 -5.27 2.14 7.66
C SER A 60 -6.27 1.24 6.93
N PHE A 61 -6.36 -0.01 7.38
CA PHE A 61 -7.06 -1.09 6.67
C PHE A 61 -8.43 -1.38 7.28
N ASN A 62 -9.47 -1.49 6.44
CA ASN A 62 -10.78 -2.03 6.82
C ASN A 62 -10.88 -3.51 6.41
N SER A 63 -10.70 -4.40 7.38
CA SER A 63 -10.72 -5.86 7.18
C SER A 63 -10.84 -6.57 8.54
N GLU A 64 -11.22 -7.84 8.52
CA GLU A 64 -11.22 -8.74 9.70
C GLU A 64 -9.86 -9.44 9.94
N LEU A 65 -8.84 -9.17 9.10
CA LEU A 65 -7.49 -9.72 9.26
C LEU A 65 -6.72 -9.10 10.44
N ASP A 66 -5.71 -9.78 10.96
CA ASP A 66 -4.74 -9.13 11.86
C ASP A 66 -4.01 -7.99 11.15
N VAL A 67 -3.58 -6.95 11.88
CA VAL A 67 -2.88 -5.80 11.28
C VAL A 67 -1.63 -6.24 10.51
N SER A 68 -0.83 -7.13 11.09
CA SER A 68 0.39 -7.65 10.46
C SER A 68 0.13 -8.38 9.14
N ASN A 69 -1.05 -9.01 8.99
CA ASN A 69 -1.41 -9.76 7.78
C ASN A 69 -1.51 -8.87 6.52
N HIS A 70 -1.66 -7.55 6.68
CA HIS A 70 -1.73 -6.61 5.56
C HIS A 70 -0.35 -6.29 4.95
N GLY A 71 0.76 -6.78 5.51
CA GLY A 71 2.11 -6.49 5.00
C GLY A 71 2.27 -6.82 3.51
N TYR A 72 1.56 -7.85 3.02
CA TYR A 72 1.55 -8.17 1.59
C TYR A 72 0.89 -7.08 0.74
N LEU A 73 -0.31 -6.63 1.14
CA LEU A 73 -1.01 -5.53 0.47
C LEU A 73 -0.25 -4.21 0.60
N PHE A 74 0.31 -3.94 1.79
CA PHE A 74 1.13 -2.76 2.05
C PHE A 74 2.26 -2.63 1.03
N LYS A 75 3.08 -3.68 0.86
CA LYS A 75 4.20 -3.68 -0.10
C LYS A 75 3.75 -3.43 -1.54
N MET A 76 2.58 -3.96 -1.95
CA MET A 76 2.07 -3.74 -3.31
C MET A 76 1.59 -2.29 -3.52
N ILE A 77 0.95 -1.69 -2.52
CA ILE A 77 0.56 -0.28 -2.57
C ILE A 77 1.81 0.61 -2.57
N GLU A 78 2.79 0.34 -1.72
CA GLU A 78 4.07 1.07 -1.65
C GLU A 78 4.83 1.05 -2.99
N ASP A 79 5.03 -0.13 -3.60
CA ASP A 79 5.62 -0.28 -4.95
C ASP A 79 4.83 0.53 -6.01
N SER A 80 3.51 0.59 -5.85
CA SER A 80 2.65 1.36 -6.75
C SER A 80 2.83 2.87 -6.58
N LEU A 81 3.11 3.37 -5.37
CA LEU A 81 3.40 4.79 -5.13
C LEU A 81 4.71 5.21 -5.82
N VAL A 82 5.73 4.35 -5.82
CA VAL A 82 6.97 4.54 -6.59
C VAL A 82 6.67 4.58 -8.08
N LYS A 83 5.89 3.61 -8.61
CA LYS A 83 5.50 3.60 -10.03
C LYS A 83 4.64 4.79 -10.45
N CYS A 84 3.88 5.37 -9.52
CA CYS A 84 3.14 6.61 -9.76
C CYS A 84 4.04 7.85 -9.72
N LYS A 85 5.36 7.70 -9.50
CA LYS A 85 6.35 8.78 -9.33
C LYS A 85 6.08 9.68 -8.12
N LEU A 86 5.28 9.22 -7.16
CA LEU A 86 5.09 9.98 -5.91
C LEU A 86 6.32 9.87 -5.02
N LEU A 87 6.94 8.69 -5.01
CA LEU A 87 8.20 8.41 -4.31
C LEU A 87 9.28 8.10 -5.35
N ASN A 88 10.52 8.51 -5.08
CA ASN A 88 11.65 8.15 -5.94
C ASN A 88 12.01 6.66 -5.82
N ASP A 89 11.92 6.11 -4.61
CA ASP A 89 12.14 4.69 -4.31
C ASP A 89 11.41 4.32 -2.99
N ASP A 90 11.33 3.03 -2.64
CA ASP A 90 10.76 2.52 -1.38
C ASP A 90 11.83 2.18 -0.33
N ASN A 91 13.09 2.49 -0.62
CA ASN A 91 14.21 2.21 0.26
C ASN A 91 14.27 3.15 1.48
N GLY A 92 15.19 2.86 2.41
CA GLY A 92 15.34 3.59 3.66
C GLY A 92 15.83 5.04 3.53
N GLU A 93 16.26 5.51 2.36
CA GLU A 93 16.54 6.93 2.09
C GLU A 93 15.23 7.73 2.01
N PHE A 94 14.24 7.18 1.30
CA PHE A 94 12.98 7.87 1.01
C PHE A 94 11.85 7.49 1.96
N VAL A 95 11.82 6.27 2.50
CA VAL A 95 10.78 5.82 3.43
C VAL A 95 11.41 5.51 4.79
N LYS A 96 11.17 6.38 5.78
CA LYS A 96 11.78 6.27 7.12
C LYS A 96 10.88 5.59 8.14
N GLN A 97 9.58 5.60 7.91
CA GLN A 97 8.61 5.03 8.83
C GLN A 97 7.41 4.49 8.07
N ILE A 98 6.93 3.32 8.50
CA ILE A 98 5.66 2.77 8.09
C ILE A 98 4.76 2.56 9.30
N ILE A 99 3.46 2.77 9.13
CA ILE A 99 2.45 2.48 10.14
C ILE A 99 1.33 1.68 9.46
N MET A 100 0.99 0.53 10.05
CA MET A 100 -0.19 -0.24 9.67
C MET A 100 -1.17 -0.22 10.83
N GLU A 101 -2.43 0.10 10.55
CA GLU A 101 -3.48 0.17 11.58
C GLU A 101 -4.84 -0.26 11.03
N LYS A 102 -5.84 -0.34 11.90
CA LYS A 102 -7.23 -0.62 11.52
C LYS A 102 -8.05 0.65 11.45
N GLN A 103 -9.05 0.65 10.57
CA GLN A 103 -10.08 1.69 10.50
C GLN A 103 -11.42 1.09 10.08
N LYS A 104 -12.52 1.82 10.34
CA LYS A 104 -13.90 1.43 9.96
C LYS A 104 -14.62 2.50 9.12
N GLU A 105 -13.95 3.59 8.78
CA GLU A 105 -14.51 4.77 8.11
C GLU A 105 -14.66 4.60 6.59
N PHE A 106 -13.81 3.77 5.98
CA PHE A 106 -13.77 3.59 4.53
C PHE A 106 -13.61 2.12 4.17
N LYS A 107 -14.41 1.63 3.21
CA LYS A 107 -14.31 0.26 2.71
C LYS A 107 -13.10 0.13 1.77
N GLY A 108 -11.93 -0.11 2.35
CA GLY A 108 -10.67 -0.24 1.65
C GLY A 108 -9.48 0.17 2.51
N VAL A 109 -8.49 0.82 1.88
CA VAL A 109 -7.29 1.32 2.54
C VAL A 109 -7.24 2.84 2.46
N ILE A 110 -7.04 3.50 3.59
CA ILE A 110 -6.67 4.90 3.64
C ILE A 110 -5.14 4.95 3.66
N VAL A 111 -4.54 5.57 2.65
CA VAL A 111 -3.09 5.71 2.50
C VAL A 111 -2.73 7.16 2.75
N GLU A 112 -1.92 7.40 3.77
CA GLU A 112 -1.39 8.72 4.09
C GLU A 112 0.12 8.73 3.85
N VAL A 113 0.60 9.69 3.06
CA VAL A 113 2.02 9.91 2.77
C VAL A 113 2.39 11.29 3.29
N GLU A 114 3.30 11.35 4.25
CA GLU A 114 3.70 12.58 4.92
C GLU A 114 5.21 12.77 4.83
N GLU A 115 5.66 13.88 4.25
CA GLU A 115 7.07 14.27 4.28
C GLU A 115 7.49 14.63 5.71
N LEU A 116 8.63 14.10 6.10
CA LEU A 116 9.29 14.40 7.37
C LEU A 116 10.00 15.74 7.28
N GLN A 117 10.23 16.37 8.44
CA GLN A 117 10.86 17.68 8.52
C GLN A 117 12.34 17.61 8.17
#